data_AF-A0A960RUB1-F1
#
_entry.id   AF-A0A960RUB1-F1
#
_cell.length_a   1.000
_cell.length_b   1.000
_cell.length_c   1.000
_cell.angle_alpha   90.00
_cell.angle_beta   90.00
_cell.angle_gamma   90.00
#
_symmetry.space_group_name_H-M   'P 1'
#
loop_
_entity.id
_entity.type
_entity.pdbx_description
1 polymer ?
#
loop_
_entity_poly.entity_id
_entity_poly.type
_entity_poly.pdbx_seq_one_letter_code
_entity_poly.pdbx_strand_id
1 'polypeptide(L)'
;MKKVVVMGGGTGNFTVLRGLKKHHVDLSAIVSMADDGGSTGILRDELGVLPPGDVRQCLVALSDSSRMMRSLMNYRFENGGLGGHSLGNLILSALEKVTGSFERAVEEMGRILY
;
A
#
# COMPACT_ATOMS: atom_id res chain seq x y z
N MET A 1 -7.72 -24.65 4.88
CA MET A 1 -6.94 -23.86 3.89
C MET A 1 -5.45 -24.02 4.14
N LYS A 2 -4.63 -24.00 3.09
CA LYS A 2 -3.16 -23.90 3.25
C LYS A 2 -2.82 -22.45 3.66
N LYS A 3 -1.90 -22.28 4.60
CA LYS A 3 -1.37 -20.98 5.00
C LYS A 3 -0.15 -20.66 4.15
N VAL A 4 -0.14 -19.51 3.48
CA VAL A 4 0.91 -19.07 2.57
C VAL A 4 1.37 -17.69 2.99
N VAL A 5 2.65 -17.57 3.31
CA VAL A 5 3.29 -16.28 3.63
C VAL A 5 4.14 -15.87 2.45
N VAL A 6 3.90 -14.67 1.93
CA VAL A 6 4.75 -14.05 0.91
C VAL A 6 5.59 -12.97 1.57
N MET A 7 6.91 -13.01 1.35
CA MET A 7 7.84 -12.01 1.87
C MET A 7 8.51 -11.28 0.72
N GLY A 8 8.53 -9.95 0.74
CA GLY A 8 9.19 -9.18 -0.30
C GLY A 8 8.79 -7.71 -0.34
N GLY A 9 8.75 -7.14 -1.54
CA GLY A 9 8.43 -5.74 -1.78
C GLY A 9 8.11 -5.48 -3.25
N GLY A 10 7.75 -4.24 -3.56
CA GLY A 10 7.55 -3.74 -4.91
C GLY A 10 6.52 -4.49 -5.76
N THR A 11 6.76 -4.45 -7.07
CA THR A 11 5.85 -4.95 -8.11
C THR A 11 5.83 -6.48 -8.22
N GLY A 12 6.92 -7.16 -7.86
CA GLY A 12 6.99 -8.61 -7.82
C GLY A 12 6.00 -9.19 -6.80
N ASN A 13 6.03 -8.65 -5.57
CA ASN A 13 5.12 -9.08 -4.51
C ASN A 13 3.65 -8.82 -4.87
N PHE A 14 3.36 -7.64 -5.43
CA PHE A 14 2.02 -7.30 -5.95
C PHE A 14 1.50 -8.37 -6.92
N THR A 15 2.33 -8.79 -7.86
CA THR A 15 1.95 -9.74 -8.92
C THR A 15 1.66 -11.12 -8.35
N VAL A 16 2.52 -11.58 -7.42
CA VAL A 16 2.36 -12.86 -6.72
C VAL A 16 1.08 -12.88 -5.87
N LEU A 17 0.86 -11.87 -5.04
CA LEU A 17 -0.33 -11.78 -4.18
C LEU A 17 -1.63 -11.77 -5.00
N ARG A 18 -1.68 -10.99 -6.09
CA ARG A 18 -2.86 -10.92 -6.97
C ARG A 18 -3.15 -12.27 -7.67
N GLY A 19 -2.11 -13.04 -7.98
CA GLY A 19 -2.25 -14.39 -8.51
C GLY A 19 -2.75 -15.36 -7.46
N LEU A 20 -2.08 -15.41 -6.31
CA LEU A 20 -2.39 -16.32 -5.20
C LEU A 20 -3.79 -16.09 -4.64
N LYS A 21 -4.28 -14.85 -4.62
CA LYS A 21 -5.64 -14.50 -4.16
C LYS A 21 -6.75 -15.29 -4.88
N LYS A 22 -6.50 -15.77 -6.11
CA LYS A 22 -7.47 -16.57 -6.89
C LYS A 22 -7.59 -18.02 -6.41
N HIS A 23 -6.73 -18.46 -5.50
CA HIS A 23 -6.71 -19.81 -4.97
C HIS A 23 -7.29 -19.84 -3.55
N HIS A 24 -7.75 -21.02 -3.12
CA HIS A 24 -8.32 -21.23 -1.78
C HIS A 24 -7.22 -21.38 -0.72
N VAL A 25 -6.53 -20.28 -0.40
CA VAL A 25 -5.40 -20.19 0.53
C VAL A 25 -5.58 -19.04 1.52
N ASP A 26 -5.04 -19.22 2.72
CA ASP A 26 -4.93 -18.17 3.74
C ASP A 26 -3.62 -17.41 3.50
N LEU A 27 -3.71 -16.16 3.04
CA LEU A 27 -2.57 -15.36 2.59
C LEU A 27 -2.15 -14.34 3.63
N SER A 28 -0.84 -14.31 3.92
CA SER A 28 -0.21 -13.22 4.67
C SER A 28 0.94 -12.64 3.86
N ALA A 29 1.16 -11.33 3.98
CA ALA A 29 2.25 -10.64 3.32
C ALA A 29 3.13 -9.95 4.36
N ILE A 30 4.44 -10.22 4.31
CA ILE A 30 5.45 -9.48 5.05
C ILE A 30 6.19 -8.61 4.05
N VAL A 31 6.17 -7.30 4.26
CA VAL A 31 6.77 -6.34 3.34
C VAL A 31 7.84 -5.48 3.98
N SER A 32 8.87 -5.19 3.19
CA SER A 32 9.88 -4.20 3.55
C SER A 32 9.28 -2.80 3.51
N MET A 33 9.64 -1.98 4.51
CA MET A 33 9.42 -0.53 4.53
C MET A 33 10.74 0.23 4.51
N ALA A 34 11.80 -0.38 3.98
CA ALA A 34 13.10 0.25 3.84
C ALA A 34 13.22 1.11 2.57
N ASP A 35 12.23 1.05 1.67
CA ASP A 35 12.30 1.68 0.36
C ASP A 35 12.20 3.21 0.47
N ASP A 36 13.18 3.93 -0.06
CA ASP A 36 13.36 5.37 0.08
C ASP A 36 13.37 6.14 -1.26
N GLY A 37 13.07 5.44 -2.35
CA GLY A 37 13.11 6.00 -3.70
C GLY A 37 11.91 6.91 -4.06
N GLY A 38 12.22 8.07 -4.65
CA GLY A 38 11.24 8.96 -5.28
C GLY A 38 10.29 9.65 -4.30
N SER A 39 9.02 9.78 -4.69
CA SER A 39 8.02 10.48 -3.86
C SER A 39 7.78 9.84 -2.49
N THR A 40 8.04 8.54 -2.32
CA THR A 40 7.91 7.87 -1.03
C THR A 40 8.96 8.38 -0.03
N GLY A 41 10.18 8.68 -0.49
CA GLY A 41 11.22 9.32 0.31
C GLY A 41 10.83 10.75 0.70
N ILE A 42 10.27 11.53 -0.24
CA ILE A 42 9.78 12.89 0.05
C ILE A 42 8.74 12.89 1.17
N LEU A 43 7.76 11.99 1.13
CA LEU A 43 6.75 11.90 2.18
C LEU A 43 7.35 11.56 3.54
N ARG A 44 8.32 10.65 3.58
CA ARG A 44 9.05 10.33 4.81
C ARG A 44 9.78 11.56 5.35
N ASP A 45 10.49 12.27 4.48
CA ASP A 45 11.34 13.40 4.87
C ASP A 45 10.51 14.63 5.28
N GLU A 46 9.38 14.89 4.62
CA GLU A 46 8.50 16.03 4.90
C GLU A 46 7.50 15.77 6.03
N LEU A 47 6.92 14.57 6.09
CA LEU A 47 5.85 14.26 7.04
C LEU A 47 6.34 13.42 8.22
N GLY A 48 7.56 12.86 8.19
CA GLY A 48 8.04 11.96 9.23
C GLY A 48 7.17 10.71 9.38
N VAL A 49 6.74 10.14 8.25
CA VAL A 49 5.92 8.92 8.15
C VAL A 49 6.75 7.77 7.59
N LEU A 50 6.34 6.53 7.86
CA LEU A 50 6.97 5.38 7.22
C LEU A 50 6.62 5.33 5.72
N PRO A 51 7.56 4.95 4.83
CA PRO A 51 7.32 4.90 3.39
C PRO A 51 6.22 3.86 3.06
N PRO A 52 5.00 4.26 2.62
CA PRO A 52 3.86 3.34 2.59
C PRO A 52 3.75 2.54 1.28
N GLY A 53 4.69 2.70 0.35
CA GLY A 53 4.55 2.29 -1.05
C GLY A 53 4.29 0.79 -1.24
N ASP A 54 5.10 -0.05 -0.60
CA ASP A 54 5.00 -1.52 -0.73
C ASP A 54 3.79 -2.09 0.02
N VAL A 55 3.48 -1.51 1.18
CA VAL A 55 2.28 -1.84 1.94
C VAL A 55 1.03 -1.49 1.13
N ARG A 56 0.99 -0.31 0.52
CA ARG A 56 -0.08 0.12 -0.39
C ARG A 56 -0.27 -0.88 -1.52
N GLN A 57 0.81 -1.32 -2.16
CA GLN A 57 0.72 -2.30 -3.24
C GLN A 57 0.10 -3.61 -2.75
N CYS A 58 0.50 -4.11 -1.58
CA CYS A 58 -0.06 -5.33 -1.01
C CYS A 58 -1.55 -5.18 -0.68
N LEU A 59 -1.94 -4.07 -0.07
CA LEU A 59 -3.34 -3.76 0.22
C LEU A 59 -4.18 -3.75 -1.06
N VAL A 60 -3.69 -3.11 -2.13
CA VAL A 60 -4.39 -3.08 -3.42
C VAL A 60 -4.41 -4.45 -4.11
N ALA A 61 -3.35 -5.25 -4.00
CA ALA A 61 -3.28 -6.59 -4.57
C ALA A 61 -4.28 -7.54 -3.89
N LEU A 62 -4.45 -7.37 -2.58
CA LEU A 62 -5.33 -8.20 -1.75
C LEU A 62 -6.75 -7.64 -1.64
N SER A 63 -7.03 -6.40 -2.05
CA SER A 63 -8.37 -5.80 -1.90
C SER A 63 -9.46 -6.47 -2.73
N ASP A 64 -10.72 -6.40 -2.30
CA ASP A 64 -11.91 -6.74 -3.12
C ASP A 64 -12.67 -5.49 -3.63
N SER A 65 -12.06 -4.32 -3.45
CA SER A 65 -12.64 -3.04 -3.86
C SER A 65 -12.89 -2.92 -5.37
N SER A 66 -13.78 -1.99 -5.71
CA SER A 66 -14.10 -1.63 -7.08
C SER A 66 -12.87 -1.25 -7.92
N ARG A 67 -12.97 -1.44 -9.24
CA ARG A 67 -11.93 -1.00 -10.18
C ARG A 67 -11.57 0.47 -10.00
N MET A 68 -12.55 1.32 -9.72
CA MET A 68 -12.35 2.75 -9.48
C MET A 68 -11.49 2.99 -8.24
N MET A 69 -11.79 2.33 -7.12
CA MET A 69 -11.02 2.51 -5.89
C MET A 69 -9.57 2.03 -6.07
N ARG A 70 -9.36 0.90 -6.76
CA ARG A 70 -8.00 0.45 -7.12
C ARG A 70 -7.28 1.44 -8.02
N SER A 71 -7.98 2.09 -8.97
CA SER A 71 -7.40 3.15 -9.79
C SER A 71 -7.00 4.36 -8.95
N LEU A 72 -7.83 4.79 -8.00
CA LEU A 72 -7.50 5.90 -7.09
C LEU A 72 -6.29 5.58 -6.23
N MET A 73 -6.23 4.38 -5.64
CA MET A 73 -5.08 3.96 -4.83
C MET A 73 -3.78 3.85 -5.64
N ASN A 74 -3.86 3.62 -6.95
CA ASN A 74 -2.71 3.59 -7.86
C ASN A 74 -2.44 4.92 -8.57
N TYR A 75 -3.32 5.91 -8.42
CA TYR A 75 -3.18 7.18 -9.12
C TYR A 75 -1.89 7.87 -8.66
N ARG A 76 -1.14 8.38 -9.64
CA ARG A 76 0.05 9.19 -9.44
C ARG A 76 -0.17 10.53 -10.11
N PHE A 77 0.01 11.60 -9.33
CA PHE A 77 -0.06 12.96 -9.84
C PHE A 77 1.12 13.20 -10.78
N GLU A 78 0.86 13.80 -11.94
CA GLU A 78 1.90 14.08 -12.93
C GLU A 78 2.52 15.47 -12.76
N ASN A 79 1.70 16.46 -12.38
CA ASN A 79 2.05 17.87 -12.40
C ASN A 79 1.64 18.60 -11.10
N GLY A 80 2.17 19.80 -10.90
CA GLY A 80 1.85 20.67 -9.77
C GLY A 80 2.59 20.28 -8.49
N GLY A 81 2.18 20.88 -7.35
CA GLY A 81 2.84 20.65 -6.05
C GLY A 81 2.74 19.22 -5.51
N LEU A 82 1.85 18.39 -6.09
CA LEU A 82 1.76 16.96 -5.79
C LEU A 82 2.45 16.09 -6.85
N GLY A 83 3.09 16.68 -7.85
CA GLY A 83 3.75 15.96 -8.94
C GLY A 83 4.66 14.84 -8.43
N GLY A 84 4.46 13.63 -8.94
CA GLY A 84 5.17 12.44 -8.51
C GLY A 84 4.54 11.70 -7.33
N HIS A 85 3.63 12.31 -6.55
CA HIS A 85 2.99 11.63 -5.42
C HIS A 85 1.94 10.62 -5.85
N SER A 86 1.88 9.49 -5.13
CA SER A 86 0.77 8.54 -5.24
C SER A 86 -0.34 8.95 -4.29
N LEU A 87 -1.58 9.03 -4.79
CA LEU A 87 -2.74 9.33 -3.96
C LEU A 87 -2.90 8.29 -2.83
N GLY A 88 -2.71 7.00 -3.11
CA GLY A 88 -2.78 5.97 -2.08
C GLY A 88 -1.69 6.10 -1.00
N ASN A 89 -0.49 6.57 -1.36
CA ASN A 89 0.56 6.87 -0.37
C ASN A 89 0.16 8.07 0.50
N LEU A 90 -0.43 9.10 -0.10
CA LEU A 90 -0.92 10.27 0.63
C LEU A 90 -2.04 9.90 1.62
N ILE A 91 -2.98 9.06 1.20
CA ILE A 91 -4.07 8.59 2.07
C ILE A 91 -3.50 7.77 3.25
N LEU A 92 -2.58 6.84 2.99
CA LEU A 92 -1.96 6.05 4.07
C LEU A 92 -1.15 6.92 5.04
N SER A 93 -0.40 7.89 4.52
CA SER A 93 0.36 8.84 5.34
C SER A 93 -0.58 9.70 6.20
N ALA A 94 -1.69 10.16 5.63
CA ALA A 94 -2.71 10.90 6.36
C ALA A 94 -3.38 10.04 7.44
N LEU A 95 -3.72 8.78 7.12
CA LEU A 95 -4.27 7.83 8.10
C LEU A 95 -3.29 7.56 9.24
N GLU A 96 -1.98 7.43 8.97
CA GLU A 96 -0.96 7.30 10.02
C GLU A 96 -0.99 8.51 10.97
N LYS A 97 -1.09 9.73 10.42
CA LYS A 97 -1.17 10.96 11.24
C LYS A 97 -2.46 11.05 12.04
N VAL A 98 -3.60 10.65 11.47
CA VAL A 98 -4.90 10.68 12.16
C VAL A 98 -4.97 9.62 13.26
N THR A 99 -4.47 8.42 12.99
CA THR A 99 -4.54 7.28 13.93
C THR A 99 -3.39 7.28 14.95
N GLY A 100 -2.32 8.03 14.68
CA GLY A 100 -1.08 8.04 15.46
C GLY A 100 -0.26 6.75 15.36
N SER A 101 -0.59 5.85 14.44
CA SER A 101 0.07 4.55 14.28
C SER A 101 -0.05 4.05 12.85
N PHE A 102 1.09 3.69 12.25
CA PHE A 102 1.09 3.11 10.92
C PHE A 102 0.35 1.76 10.87
N GLU A 103 0.47 0.93 11.89
CA GLU A 103 -0.24 -0.35 11.99
C GLU A 103 -1.76 -0.14 11.94
N ARG A 104 -2.28 0.81 12.75
CA ARG A 104 -3.71 1.17 12.72
C ARG A 104 -4.13 1.74 11.38
N ALA A 105 -3.29 2.56 10.74
CA ALA A 105 -3.57 3.08 9.41
C ALA A 105 -3.72 1.98 8.36
N VAL A 106 -2.89 0.93 8.44
CA VAL A 106 -2.99 -0.26 7.57
C VAL A 106 -4.27 -1.04 7.84
N GLU A 107 -4.65 -1.23 9.11
CA GLU A 107 -5.91 -1.88 9.48
C GLU A 107 -7.13 -1.12 8.95
N GLU A 108 -7.20 0.19 9.16
CA GLU A 108 -8.31 1.02 8.67
C GLU A 108 -8.36 1.03 7.14
N MET A 109 -7.22 1.15 6.47
CA MET A 109 -7.17 1.05 5.01
C MET A 109 -7.62 -0.33 4.52
N GLY A 110 -7.27 -1.40 5.24
CA GLY A 110 -7.77 -2.75 4.98
C GLY A 110 -9.29 -2.81 4.99
N ARG A 111 -9.95 -2.18 5.97
CA ARG A 111 -11.41 -2.09 6.06
C ARG A 111 -12.04 -1.24 4.95
N ILE A 112 -11.38 -0.19 4.50
CA ILE A 112 -11.86 0.66 3.39
C ILE A 112 -11.80 -0.09 2.05
N LEU A 113 -10.81 -0.97 1.91
CA LEU A 113 -10.52 -1.68 0.66
C LEU A 113 -11.23 -3.05 0.53
N TYR A 114 -11.79 -3.58 1.61
CA TYR A 114 -12.59 -4.81 1.61
C TYR A 114 -14.07 -4.50 1.69
#